data_AF-A0A941URN0-F1
#
_entry.id   AF-A0A941URN0-F1
#
_cell.length_a   1.000
_cell.length_b   1.000
_cell.length_c   1.000
_cell.angle_alpha   90.00
_cell.angle_beta   90.00
_cell.angle_gamma   90.00
#
_symmetry.space_group_name_H-M   'P 1'
#
loop_
_entity.id
_entity.type
_entity.pdbx_description
1 polymer ?
#
loop_
_entity_poly.entity_id
_entity_poly.type
_entity_poly.pdbx_seq_one_letter_code
_entity_poly.pdbx_strand_id
1 'polypeptide(L)'
;MQDFGSTFLIAQSGYGLVRRAAAISPLFSRNADYIATRRMTMPEISLQSKIAFLSMPSNYPERPMDVNAIETHMSWVFLTDRFAYKMKKPVIHDYLDFSTLAARRRFCEEEVRLNCRLAENVYLGVLPLTLDAAGALEFAGEGQVAEWLILMRRLNGELALDHCISNRRVAIHALEKLGEKLARFYVNAQAERITAQQYRQRFAAGLDEIFAELSKPEYELPPEMLNAIAQAMRAFLIRRAALFDGRVNAGRIIEGHADLRAEHVYLENEPVIVDCLEFSKDLRTVDAAGDLSFLALECERLGATEIGDLLFEIYRVTADDHPPEELVHYYQAYHACSRARIALWHLKEPQYHDSIKWPLQAKEWLRLAALHVEQLK
;
A
#
# COMPACT_ATOMS: atom_id res chain seq x y z
N MET A 1 59.14 -15.80 17.23
CA MET A 1 60.31 -14.94 17.44
C MET A 1 60.65 -14.34 16.09
N GLN A 2 60.50 -13.01 15.97
CA GLN A 2 60.94 -12.09 14.90
C GLN A 2 60.35 -12.35 13.49
N ASP A 3 59.50 -11.52 12.90
CA ASP A 3 59.36 -10.05 12.80
C ASP A 3 60.39 -9.38 11.88
N PHE A 4 59.93 -8.95 10.70
CA PHE A 4 60.33 -7.74 9.97
C PHE A 4 59.25 -7.44 8.90
N GLY A 5 58.69 -6.23 8.93
CA GLY A 5 57.57 -5.82 8.08
C GLY A 5 57.93 -4.92 6.90
N SER A 6 56.90 -4.63 6.10
CA SER A 6 56.71 -3.40 5.31
C SER A 6 55.33 -3.38 4.63
N THR A 7 54.45 -2.56 5.20
CA THR A 7 53.55 -1.55 4.58
C THR A 7 52.80 -1.76 3.24
N PHE A 8 51.51 -1.38 3.31
CA PHE A 8 50.60 -0.81 2.29
C PHE A 8 49.62 -1.69 1.48
N LEU A 9 48.35 -1.24 1.57
CA LEU A 9 47.20 -1.35 0.65
C LEU A 9 46.27 -2.56 0.73
N ILE A 10 45.24 -2.35 1.57
CA ILE A 10 43.95 -3.04 1.67
C ILE A 10 43.14 -2.80 0.39
N ALA A 11 42.75 -3.86 -0.32
CA ALA A 11 41.81 -3.79 -1.44
C ALA A 11 40.36 -3.72 -0.92
N GLN A 12 39.82 -2.50 -0.90
CA GLN A 12 38.40 -2.19 -0.71
C GLN A 12 37.66 -2.24 -2.06
N SER A 13 36.81 -3.25 -2.29
CA SER A 13 35.84 -3.24 -3.39
C SER A 13 34.51 -3.80 -2.88
N GLY A 14 33.60 -2.90 -2.52
CA GLY A 14 32.28 -3.23 -1.94
C GLY A 14 31.66 -2.10 -1.12
N TYR A 15 32.47 -1.12 -0.68
CA TYR A 15 32.07 0.01 0.17
C TYR A 15 31.66 1.30 -0.60
N GLY A 16 31.55 1.25 -1.94
CA GLY A 16 31.38 2.43 -2.80
C GLY A 16 29.93 2.87 -3.09
N LEU A 17 28.95 1.95 -3.15
CA LEU A 17 27.55 2.32 -3.42
C LEU A 17 26.81 2.80 -2.16
N VAL A 18 27.14 2.27 -0.98
CA VAL A 18 26.53 2.72 0.29
C VAL A 18 27.11 4.08 0.72
N ARG A 19 28.35 4.43 0.35
CA ARG A 19 28.91 5.77 0.61
C ARG A 19 28.40 6.88 -0.31
N ARG A 20 27.76 6.57 -1.44
CA ARG A 20 27.02 7.56 -2.23
C ARG A 20 25.56 7.72 -1.78
N ALA A 21 24.98 6.74 -1.10
CA ALA A 21 23.67 6.85 -0.47
C ALA A 21 23.72 7.44 0.96
N ALA A 22 24.80 7.21 1.71
CA ALA A 22 24.93 7.63 3.12
C ALA A 22 25.75 8.92 3.35
N ALA A 23 26.15 9.63 2.29
CA ALA A 23 26.85 10.93 2.38
C ALA A 23 25.94 12.14 2.04
N ILE A 24 24.61 11.99 2.18
CA ILE A 24 23.64 13.07 1.97
C ILE A 24 22.83 13.29 3.24
N SER A 25 23.47 13.72 4.32
CA SER A 25 22.77 13.96 5.59
C SER A 25 23.30 15.16 6.41
N PRO A 26 24.06 16.09 5.81
CA PRO A 26 23.77 17.49 6.12
C PRO A 26 24.04 18.43 4.92
N LEU A 27 23.25 18.33 3.85
CA LEU A 27 23.13 19.39 2.84
C LEU A 27 21.68 19.66 2.40
N PHE A 28 20.69 18.99 3.01
CA PHE A 28 19.25 19.16 2.73
C PHE A 28 18.62 20.41 3.40
N SER A 29 19.40 21.47 3.60
CA SER A 29 18.89 22.76 4.06
C SER A 29 19.64 23.89 3.37
N ARG A 30 19.21 24.27 2.17
CA ARG A 30 19.49 25.60 1.60
C ARG A 30 18.45 25.95 0.55
N ASN A 31 17.78 27.07 0.80
CA ASN A 31 16.85 27.75 -0.09
C ASN A 31 17.41 27.87 -1.50
N ALA A 32 16.56 27.60 -2.50
CA ALA A 32 16.78 28.02 -3.87
C ALA A 32 15.66 29.00 -4.25
N ASP A 33 15.90 30.28 -4.00
CA ASP A 33 15.26 31.36 -4.75
C ASP A 33 15.81 31.30 -6.18
N TYR A 34 14.98 30.90 -7.14
CA TYR A 34 15.38 30.84 -8.54
C TYR A 34 14.85 32.05 -9.30
N ILE A 35 15.78 32.86 -9.82
CA ILE A 35 15.53 34.06 -10.63
C ILE A 35 14.96 33.66 -12.00
N ALA A 36 13.80 34.23 -12.33
CA ALA A 36 13.14 34.07 -13.62
C ALA A 36 13.98 34.65 -14.77
N THR A 37 14.40 33.81 -15.71
CA THR A 37 14.84 34.25 -17.05
C THR A 37 14.32 33.30 -18.13
N ARG A 38 13.53 33.88 -19.05
CA ARG A 38 13.02 33.37 -20.35
C ARG A 38 12.56 31.90 -20.41
N ARG A 39 11.24 31.69 -20.34
CA ARG A 39 10.54 30.46 -20.76
C ARG A 39 10.70 30.27 -22.28
N MET A 40 11.70 29.50 -22.70
CA MET A 40 11.50 28.62 -23.86
C MET A 40 10.68 27.44 -23.34
N THR A 41 9.44 27.30 -23.82
CA THR A 41 8.63 26.10 -23.56
C THR A 41 9.30 24.91 -24.24
N MET A 42 10.13 24.19 -23.50
CA MET A 42 10.61 22.87 -23.88
C MET A 42 9.40 21.97 -24.14
N PRO A 43 9.42 21.14 -25.21
CA PRO A 43 8.31 20.25 -25.51
C PRO A 43 8.10 19.26 -24.36
N GLU A 44 6.84 19.09 -23.95
CA GLU A 44 6.46 18.13 -22.92
C GLU A 44 6.73 16.71 -23.43
N ILE A 45 7.59 15.95 -22.75
CA ILE A 45 7.93 14.59 -23.13
C ILE A 45 6.75 13.65 -22.85
N SER A 46 6.35 12.88 -23.87
CA SER A 46 5.18 12.01 -23.78
C SER A 46 5.37 10.88 -22.75
N LEU A 47 4.26 10.42 -22.16
CA LEU A 47 4.26 9.26 -21.25
C LEU A 47 4.94 8.04 -21.90
N GLN A 48 4.67 7.78 -23.18
CA GLN A 48 5.26 6.65 -23.90
C GLN A 48 6.78 6.78 -24.05
N SER A 49 7.30 7.99 -24.22
CA SER A 49 8.75 8.22 -24.27
C SER A 49 9.40 7.93 -22.91
N LYS A 50 8.73 8.32 -21.81
CA LYS A 50 9.19 7.99 -20.44
C LYS A 50 9.18 6.49 -20.19
N ILE A 51 8.11 5.79 -20.58
CA ILE A 51 8.01 4.33 -20.47
C ILE A 51 9.11 3.67 -21.29
N ALA A 52 9.31 4.06 -22.55
CA ALA A 52 10.36 3.49 -23.39
C ALA A 52 11.77 3.69 -22.79
N PHE A 53 12.03 4.86 -22.22
CA PHE A 53 13.28 5.14 -21.51
C PHE A 53 13.45 4.23 -20.28
N LEU A 54 12.41 4.13 -19.45
CA LEU A 54 12.41 3.33 -18.23
C LEU A 54 12.36 1.81 -18.49
N SER A 55 11.98 1.36 -19.68
CA SER A 55 12.01 -0.06 -20.03
C SER A 55 13.36 -0.52 -20.60
N MET A 56 14.32 0.39 -20.81
CA MET A 56 15.60 0.04 -21.43
C MET A 56 16.70 -0.16 -20.38
N PRO A 57 17.27 -1.37 -20.23
CA PRO A 57 18.27 -1.66 -19.18
C PRO A 57 19.51 -0.75 -19.23
N SER A 58 19.95 -0.36 -20.43
CA SER A 58 21.15 0.48 -20.61
C SER A 58 21.02 1.89 -20.01
N ASN A 59 19.80 2.35 -19.72
CA ASN A 59 19.55 3.69 -19.21
C ASN A 59 19.71 3.80 -17.69
N TYR A 60 19.74 2.67 -16.99
CA TYR A 60 19.82 2.63 -15.54
C TYR A 60 21.27 2.75 -15.04
N PRO A 61 21.53 3.50 -13.95
CA PRO A 61 22.88 3.64 -13.39
C PRO A 61 23.53 2.31 -13.01
N GLU A 62 22.74 1.35 -12.54
CA GLU A 62 23.21 0.02 -12.14
C GLU A 62 23.33 -0.98 -13.29
N ARG A 63 22.91 -0.61 -14.52
CA ARG A 63 22.96 -1.44 -15.73
C ARG A 63 22.45 -2.87 -15.50
N PRO A 64 21.17 -3.05 -15.15
CA PRO A 64 20.61 -4.38 -14.91
C PRO A 64 20.63 -5.22 -16.19
N MET A 65 20.52 -6.53 -16.03
CA MET A 65 20.43 -7.46 -17.15
C MET A 65 19.12 -7.28 -17.93
N ASP A 66 18.03 -7.05 -17.21
CA ASP A 66 16.68 -6.88 -17.76
C ASP A 66 15.86 -5.89 -16.91
N VAL A 67 14.79 -5.36 -17.51
CA VAL A 67 13.80 -4.51 -16.85
C VAL A 67 12.40 -5.03 -17.14
N ASN A 68 11.74 -5.56 -16.11
CA ASN A 68 10.34 -5.97 -16.21
C ASN A 68 9.42 -4.79 -15.87
N ALA A 69 8.68 -4.30 -16.87
CA ALA A 69 7.71 -3.22 -16.70
C ALA A 69 6.31 -3.79 -16.38
N ILE A 70 5.81 -3.46 -15.20
CA ILE A 70 4.49 -3.86 -14.71
C ILE A 70 3.59 -2.64 -14.70
N GLU A 71 2.48 -2.71 -15.42
CA GLU A 71 1.44 -1.69 -15.39
C GLU A 71 0.40 -2.02 -14.31
N THR A 72 0.12 -1.04 -13.44
CA THR A 72 -1.01 -1.09 -12.48
C THR A 72 -2.09 -0.10 -12.90
N HIS A 73 -3.21 -0.02 -12.20
CA HIS A 73 -4.26 0.97 -12.52
C HIS A 73 -3.73 2.41 -12.56
N MET A 74 -2.84 2.78 -11.63
CA MET A 74 -2.42 4.17 -11.40
C MET A 74 -0.91 4.40 -11.61
N SER A 75 -0.12 3.36 -11.86
CA SER A 75 1.33 3.47 -11.94
C SER A 75 1.94 2.49 -12.94
N TRP A 76 3.19 2.73 -13.28
CA TRP A 76 4.11 1.75 -13.84
C TRP A 76 5.18 1.42 -12.80
N VAL A 77 5.55 0.15 -12.69
CA VAL A 77 6.66 -0.31 -11.84
C VAL A 77 7.68 -1.00 -12.75
N PHE A 78 8.91 -0.49 -12.76
CA PHE A 78 10.02 -1.04 -13.52
C PHE A 78 10.95 -1.79 -12.58
N LEU A 79 10.95 -3.12 -12.67
CA LEU A 79 11.75 -4.00 -11.84
C LEU A 79 13.08 -4.29 -12.51
N THR A 80 14.17 -3.82 -11.90
CA THR A 80 15.55 -4.16 -12.26
C THR A 80 16.04 -5.34 -11.42
N ASP A 81 17.28 -5.79 -11.57
CA ASP A 81 17.81 -6.90 -10.77
C ASP A 81 17.75 -6.64 -9.26
N ARG A 82 17.88 -5.38 -8.85
CA ARG A 82 18.04 -4.98 -7.43
C ARG A 82 17.03 -3.94 -6.95
N PHE A 83 16.42 -3.20 -7.86
CA PHE A 83 15.57 -2.08 -7.53
C PHE A 83 14.22 -2.17 -8.24
N ALA A 84 13.27 -1.40 -7.74
CA ALA A 84 11.98 -1.15 -8.36
C ALA A 84 11.79 0.36 -8.46
N TYR A 85 11.48 0.84 -9.67
CA TYR A 85 11.21 2.25 -9.95
C TYR A 85 9.73 2.40 -10.25
N LYS A 86 8.98 3.13 -9.40
CA LYS A 86 7.54 3.35 -9.59
C LYS A 86 7.28 4.75 -10.13
N MET A 87 6.60 4.82 -11.27
CA MET A 87 6.16 6.06 -11.92
C MET A 87 4.64 6.15 -11.86
N LYS A 88 4.09 7.24 -11.30
CA LYS A 88 2.63 7.47 -11.29
C LYS A 88 2.16 7.90 -12.68
N LYS A 89 1.01 7.37 -13.14
CA LYS A 89 0.40 7.77 -14.42
C LYS A 89 -0.30 9.13 -14.28
N PRO A 90 -0.37 9.94 -15.34
CA PRO A 90 -1.08 11.22 -15.34
C PRO A 90 -2.60 11.01 -15.46
N VAL A 91 -3.22 10.44 -14.44
CA VAL A 91 -4.66 10.08 -14.43
C VAL A 91 -5.45 10.93 -13.43
N ILE A 92 -6.76 11.04 -13.68
CA ILE A 92 -7.74 11.64 -12.76
C ILE A 92 -8.83 10.60 -12.52
N HIS A 93 -9.12 10.34 -11.25
CA HIS A 93 -10.22 9.51 -10.76
C HIS A 93 -11.01 10.30 -9.69
N ASP A 94 -12.18 9.81 -9.32
CA ASP A 94 -13.10 10.53 -8.42
C ASP A 94 -12.48 10.96 -7.07
N TYR A 95 -11.45 10.25 -6.62
CA TYR A 95 -10.76 10.46 -5.34
C TYR A 95 -9.27 10.77 -5.51
N LEU A 96 -8.79 10.97 -6.74
CA LEU A 96 -7.36 11.08 -7.02
C LEU A 96 -7.06 11.93 -8.26
N ASP A 97 -6.10 12.85 -8.12
CA ASP A 97 -5.59 13.65 -9.23
C ASP A 97 -4.06 13.55 -9.31
N PHE A 98 -3.57 12.83 -10.32
CA PHE A 98 -2.16 12.73 -10.70
C PHE A 98 -1.84 13.48 -12.00
N SER A 99 -2.74 14.34 -12.49
CA SER A 99 -2.60 15.02 -13.79
C SER A 99 -1.35 15.91 -13.87
N THR A 100 -1.00 16.59 -12.77
CA THR A 100 0.14 17.51 -12.74
C THR A 100 1.40 16.86 -12.19
N LEU A 101 2.57 17.30 -12.69
CA LEU A 101 3.87 16.86 -12.20
C LEU A 101 4.05 17.14 -10.69
N ALA A 102 3.54 18.28 -10.21
CA ALA A 102 3.58 18.64 -8.80
C ALA A 102 2.72 17.71 -7.93
N ALA A 103 1.53 17.32 -8.40
CA ALA A 103 0.71 16.33 -7.71
C ALA A 103 1.42 14.98 -7.63
N ARG A 104 1.99 14.49 -8.73
CA ARG A 104 2.75 13.23 -8.73
C ARG A 104 3.95 13.27 -7.78
N ARG A 105 4.69 14.38 -7.73
CA ARG A 105 5.74 14.59 -6.73
C ARG A 105 5.22 14.39 -5.30
N ARG A 106 4.16 15.13 -4.95
CA ARG A 106 3.57 15.09 -3.61
C ARG A 106 3.13 13.68 -3.22
N PHE A 107 2.48 12.96 -4.13
CA PHE A 107 2.04 11.60 -3.84
C PHE A 107 3.19 10.58 -3.84
N CYS A 108 4.27 10.79 -4.59
CA CYS A 108 5.49 10.00 -4.42
C CYS A 108 6.12 10.22 -3.05
N GLU A 109 6.20 11.47 -2.59
CA GLU A 109 6.71 11.83 -1.25
C GLU A 109 5.81 11.26 -0.13
N GLU A 110 4.48 11.33 -0.27
CA GLU A 110 3.53 10.73 0.68
C GLU A 110 3.63 9.19 0.71
N GLU A 111 3.76 8.53 -0.44
CA GLU A 111 3.91 7.07 -0.47
C GLU A 111 5.19 6.62 0.25
N VAL A 112 6.30 7.32 0.04
CA VAL A 112 7.56 7.08 0.79
C VAL A 112 7.35 7.32 2.29
N ARG A 113 6.76 8.46 2.68
CA ARG A 113 6.50 8.78 4.10
C ARG A 113 5.68 7.68 4.79
N LEU A 114 4.60 7.23 4.14
CA LEU A 114 3.66 6.27 4.70
C LEU A 114 4.27 4.88 4.83
N ASN A 115 4.96 4.42 3.79
CA ASN A 115 5.48 3.05 3.76
C ASN A 115 6.78 2.88 4.55
N CYS A 116 7.60 3.94 4.72
CA CYS A 116 8.78 3.86 5.60
C CYS A 116 8.44 3.46 7.05
N ARG A 117 7.20 3.68 7.51
CA ARG A 117 6.73 3.26 8.85
C ARG A 117 6.81 1.73 9.07
N LEU A 118 6.67 0.94 8.01
CA LEU A 118 6.67 -0.53 8.05
C LEU A 118 7.69 -1.16 7.09
N ALA A 119 8.34 -0.39 6.24
CA ALA A 119 9.27 -0.85 5.20
C ALA A 119 10.44 0.13 4.95
N GLU A 120 11.02 0.67 6.03
CA GLU A 120 12.12 1.66 5.97
C GLU A 120 13.28 1.25 5.04
N ASN A 121 13.68 -0.02 5.03
CA ASN A 121 14.77 -0.53 4.20
C ASN A 121 14.36 -0.87 2.75
N VAL A 122 13.12 -0.56 2.36
CA VAL A 122 12.58 -0.76 1.01
C VAL A 122 12.47 0.55 0.26
N TYR A 123 11.89 1.58 0.87
CA TYR A 123 11.67 2.87 0.20
C TYR A 123 12.92 3.74 0.32
N LEU A 124 13.66 3.87 -0.78
CA LEU A 124 14.95 4.57 -0.82
C LEU A 124 14.81 6.08 -1.10
N GLY A 125 13.62 6.52 -1.51
CA GLY A 125 13.27 7.93 -1.68
C GLY A 125 12.60 8.24 -3.01
N VAL A 126 12.49 9.53 -3.31
CA VAL A 126 11.94 10.06 -4.56
C VAL A 126 13.08 10.53 -5.47
N LEU A 127 13.05 10.11 -6.72
CA LEU A 127 14.08 10.36 -7.73
C LEU A 127 13.49 11.15 -8.91
N PRO A 128 14.03 12.32 -9.29
CA PRO A 128 13.60 13.01 -10.49
C PRO A 128 14.12 12.31 -11.74
N LEU A 129 13.26 12.18 -12.74
CA LEU A 129 13.63 11.93 -14.13
C LEU A 129 13.67 13.30 -14.83
N THR A 130 14.83 13.67 -15.37
CA THR A 130 15.08 15.00 -15.94
C THR A 130 15.25 14.94 -17.45
N LEU A 131 14.98 16.06 -18.11
CA LEU A 131 15.22 16.30 -19.53
C LEU A 131 16.33 17.34 -19.67
N ASP A 132 17.44 16.96 -20.30
CA ASP A 132 18.57 17.86 -20.53
C ASP A 132 18.27 18.91 -21.63
N ALA A 133 19.23 19.79 -21.90
CA ALA A 133 19.09 20.83 -22.92
C ALA A 133 18.99 20.26 -24.36
N ALA A 134 19.42 19.02 -24.59
CA ALA A 134 19.35 18.32 -25.86
C ALA A 134 18.05 17.51 -26.04
N GLY A 135 17.20 17.44 -25.00
CA GLY A 135 15.96 16.66 -25.00
C GLY A 135 16.16 15.18 -24.65
N ALA A 136 17.29 14.80 -24.06
CA ALA A 136 17.56 13.45 -23.57
C ALA A 136 17.09 13.30 -22.12
N LEU A 137 16.52 12.12 -21.82
CA LEU A 137 16.09 11.75 -20.47
C LEU A 137 17.28 11.23 -19.65
N GLU A 138 17.35 11.64 -18.38
CA GLU A 138 18.37 11.23 -17.44
C GLU A 138 17.81 11.05 -16.02
N PHE A 139 18.36 10.11 -15.27
CA PHE A 139 18.06 9.98 -13.84
C PHE A 139 18.83 11.05 -13.05
N ALA A 140 18.09 11.91 -12.34
CA ALA A 140 18.65 12.96 -11.49
C ALA A 140 19.74 13.83 -12.14
N GLY A 141 19.56 14.16 -13.41
CA GLY A 141 20.42 15.11 -14.13
C GLY A 141 20.16 16.56 -13.70
N GLU A 142 20.92 17.49 -14.30
CA GLU A 142 20.80 18.94 -14.02
C GLU A 142 19.70 19.63 -14.86
N GLY A 143 19.02 18.86 -15.72
CA GLY A 143 17.97 19.34 -16.61
C GLY A 143 16.63 19.64 -15.93
N GLN A 144 15.62 19.94 -16.74
CA GLN A 144 14.26 20.18 -16.25
C GLN A 144 13.63 18.87 -15.78
N VAL A 145 12.97 18.85 -14.62
CA VAL A 145 12.24 17.65 -14.17
C VAL A 145 11.09 17.34 -15.13
N ALA A 146 11.15 16.16 -15.72
CA ALA A 146 10.11 15.60 -16.58
C ALA A 146 9.16 14.66 -15.83
N GLU A 147 9.64 13.97 -14.78
CA GLU A 147 8.83 13.07 -13.95
C GLU A 147 9.43 12.85 -12.56
N TRP A 148 8.61 12.38 -11.61
CA TRP A 148 9.06 11.91 -10.30
C TRP A 148 8.83 10.40 -10.17
N LEU A 149 9.87 9.69 -9.73
CA LEU A 149 9.87 8.25 -9.51
C LEU A 149 10.04 7.95 -8.02
N ILE A 150 9.44 6.87 -7.56
CA ILE A 150 9.77 6.28 -6.26
C ILE A 150 10.83 5.20 -6.51
N LEU A 151 11.97 5.31 -5.83
CA LEU A 151 13.02 4.30 -5.87
C LEU A 151 12.88 3.37 -4.68
N MET A 152 12.80 2.07 -4.95
CA MET A 152 12.66 1.03 -3.94
C MET A 152 13.69 -0.07 -4.13
N ARG A 153 14.08 -0.74 -3.04
CA ARG A 153 14.73 -2.06 -3.12
C ARG A 153 13.72 -3.05 -3.70
N ARG A 154 14.15 -3.88 -4.65
CA ARG A 154 13.29 -4.94 -5.18
C ARG A 154 13.03 -5.99 -4.11
N LEU A 155 11.76 -6.31 -3.89
CA LEU A 155 11.34 -7.37 -3.00
C LEU A 155 11.26 -8.71 -3.75
N ASN A 156 11.52 -9.80 -3.03
CA ASN A 156 11.37 -11.14 -3.58
C ASN A 156 9.90 -11.56 -3.50
N GLY A 157 9.23 -11.68 -4.65
CA GLY A 157 7.83 -12.11 -4.74
C GLY A 157 7.57 -13.50 -4.15
N GLU A 158 8.57 -14.37 -4.07
CA GLU A 158 8.42 -15.69 -3.41
C GLU A 158 8.21 -15.59 -1.90
N LEU A 159 8.55 -14.44 -1.30
CA LEU A 159 8.37 -14.15 0.13
C LEU A 159 7.07 -13.39 0.41
N ALA A 160 6.29 -12.99 -0.61
CA ALA A 160 4.98 -12.39 -0.40
C ALA A 160 4.06 -13.38 0.34
N LEU A 161 3.28 -12.92 1.31
CA LEU A 161 2.51 -13.77 2.21
C LEU A 161 1.47 -14.58 1.45
N ASP A 162 0.82 -13.99 0.44
CA ASP A 162 -0.11 -14.69 -0.45
C ASP A 162 0.55 -15.83 -1.24
N HIS A 163 1.77 -15.60 -1.74
CA HIS A 163 2.58 -16.63 -2.38
C HIS A 163 2.99 -17.71 -1.38
N CYS A 164 3.39 -17.34 -0.17
CA CYS A 164 3.77 -18.28 0.88
C CYS A 164 2.59 -19.15 1.33
N ILE A 165 1.39 -18.58 1.47
CA ILE A 165 0.16 -19.31 1.78
C ILE A 165 -0.15 -20.31 0.66
N SER A 166 -0.17 -19.84 -0.59
CA SER A 166 -0.49 -20.66 -1.76
C SER A 166 0.46 -21.85 -1.91
N ASN A 167 1.73 -21.69 -1.50
CA ASN A 167 2.75 -22.73 -1.57
C ASN A 167 2.95 -23.50 -0.25
N ARG A 168 2.13 -23.25 0.79
CA ARG A 168 2.25 -23.85 2.13
C ARG A 168 3.66 -23.70 2.75
N ARG A 169 4.29 -22.53 2.57
CA ARG A 169 5.66 -22.19 3.03
C ARG A 169 5.68 -21.17 4.17
N VAL A 170 4.56 -20.97 4.86
CA VAL A 170 4.48 -20.00 5.95
C VAL A 170 5.11 -20.60 7.22
N ALA A 171 6.19 -19.98 7.69
CA ALA A 171 6.83 -20.34 8.95
C ALA A 171 6.19 -19.57 10.12
N ILE A 172 5.85 -20.26 11.21
CA ILE A 172 5.22 -19.65 12.41
C ILE A 172 6.05 -18.49 12.95
N HIS A 173 7.37 -18.66 13.09
CA HIS A 173 8.27 -17.60 13.55
C HIS A 173 8.22 -16.32 12.70
N ALA A 174 7.96 -16.45 11.39
CA ALA A 174 7.80 -15.27 10.52
C ALA A 174 6.49 -14.54 10.79
N LEU A 175 5.41 -15.28 11.12
CA LEU A 175 4.12 -14.71 11.52
C LEU A 175 4.19 -14.05 12.90
N GLU A 176 4.95 -14.63 13.83
CA GLU A 176 5.20 -14.04 15.15
C GLU A 176 5.84 -12.65 15.01
N LYS A 177 6.92 -12.56 14.23
CA LYS A 177 7.56 -11.28 13.91
C LYS A 177 6.63 -10.29 13.22
N LEU A 178 5.76 -10.77 12.31
CA LEU A 178 4.80 -9.93 11.59
C LEU A 178 3.77 -9.35 12.56
N GLY A 179 3.17 -10.20 13.40
CA GLY A 179 2.20 -9.81 14.41
C GLY A 179 2.79 -8.80 15.39
N GLU A 180 4.00 -9.05 15.89
CA GLU A 180 4.69 -8.11 16.76
C GLU A 180 4.97 -6.77 16.09
N LYS A 181 5.41 -6.77 14.81
CA LYS A 181 5.70 -5.55 14.07
C LYS A 181 4.44 -4.71 13.85
N LEU A 182 3.34 -5.33 13.44
CA LEU A 182 2.05 -4.66 13.27
C LEU A 182 1.51 -4.14 14.60
N ALA A 183 1.54 -4.95 15.67
CA ALA A 183 1.10 -4.51 16.99
C ALA A 183 1.93 -3.32 17.51
N ARG A 184 3.27 -3.35 17.37
CA ARG A 184 4.13 -2.20 17.71
C ARG A 184 3.82 -0.97 16.86
N PHE A 185 3.53 -1.14 15.57
CA PHE A 185 3.11 -0.03 14.71
C PHE A 185 1.81 0.60 15.22
N TYR A 186 0.81 -0.21 15.57
CA TYR A 186 -0.46 0.27 16.09
C TYR A 186 -0.35 0.95 17.45
N VAL A 187 0.44 0.40 18.38
CA VAL A 187 0.67 0.99 19.71
C VAL A 187 1.35 2.35 19.62
N ASN A 188 2.30 2.51 18.70
CA ASN A 188 3.06 3.75 18.55
C ASN A 188 2.36 4.78 17.64
N ALA A 189 1.26 4.41 17.00
CA ALA A 189 0.52 5.32 16.13
C ALA A 189 -0.21 6.39 16.94
N GLN A 190 -0.21 7.63 16.43
CA GLN A 190 -0.96 8.71 17.05
C GLN A 190 -2.46 8.53 16.80
N ALA A 191 -3.25 8.66 17.86
CA ALA A 191 -4.70 8.69 17.75
C ALA A 191 -5.17 9.89 16.90
N GLU A 192 -5.98 9.62 15.89
CA GLU A 192 -6.58 10.63 15.03
C GLU A 192 -7.75 11.33 15.71
N ARG A 193 -7.95 12.60 15.37
CA ARG A 193 -9.01 13.42 15.96
C ARG A 193 -10.33 13.18 15.23
N ILE A 194 -11.14 12.27 15.76
CA ILE A 194 -12.49 11.98 15.28
C ILE A 194 -13.43 11.77 16.47
N THR A 195 -14.67 12.24 16.38
CA THR A 195 -15.68 11.94 17.40
C THR A 195 -16.30 10.57 17.15
N ALA A 196 -16.82 9.95 18.21
CA ALA A 196 -17.54 8.69 18.10
C ALA A 196 -18.69 8.75 17.07
N GLN A 197 -19.43 9.86 17.08
CA GLN A 197 -20.51 10.11 16.11
C GLN A 197 -19.98 10.15 14.67
N GLN A 198 -18.91 10.90 14.41
CA GLN A 198 -18.30 10.99 13.09
C GLN A 198 -17.80 9.62 12.61
N TYR A 199 -17.18 8.84 13.50
CA TYR A 199 -16.68 7.52 13.17
C TYR A 199 -17.80 6.56 12.75
N ARG A 200 -18.91 6.51 13.50
CA ARG A 200 -20.08 5.70 13.11
C ARG A 200 -20.75 6.20 11.83
N GLN A 201 -20.83 7.52 11.64
CA GLN A 201 -21.38 8.11 10.42
C GLN A 201 -20.57 7.72 9.18
N ARG A 202 -19.24 7.59 9.28
CA ARG A 202 -18.41 7.08 8.18
C ARG A 202 -18.78 5.65 7.78
N PHE A 203 -19.00 4.76 8.74
CA PHE A 203 -19.47 3.40 8.42
C PHE A 203 -20.86 3.40 7.79
N ALA A 204 -21.80 4.19 8.33
CA ALA A 204 -23.15 4.28 7.78
C ALA A 204 -23.13 4.78 6.32
N ALA A 205 -22.44 5.89 6.06
CA ALA A 205 -22.30 6.45 4.72
C ALA A 205 -21.58 5.48 3.76
N GLY A 206 -20.49 4.86 4.22
CA GLY A 206 -19.76 3.89 3.41
C GLY A 206 -20.59 2.63 3.09
N LEU A 207 -21.41 2.13 4.02
CA LEU A 207 -22.36 1.06 3.73
C LEU A 207 -23.37 1.48 2.66
N ASP A 208 -23.92 2.70 2.77
CA ASP A 208 -24.87 3.20 1.78
C ASP A 208 -24.24 3.31 0.38
N GLU A 209 -23.02 3.84 0.28
CA GLU A 209 -22.27 3.88 -0.98
C GLU A 209 -21.93 2.48 -1.52
N ILE A 210 -21.51 1.57 -0.65
CA ILE A 210 -21.18 0.20 -1.04
C ILE A 210 -22.40 -0.51 -1.62
N PHE A 211 -23.52 -0.49 -0.90
CA PHE A 211 -24.71 -1.20 -1.33
C PHE A 211 -25.46 -0.49 -2.46
N ALA A 212 -25.36 0.84 -2.58
CA ALA A 212 -25.85 1.54 -3.77
C ALA A 212 -25.13 1.05 -5.04
N GLU A 213 -23.82 0.84 -4.97
CA GLU A 213 -23.06 0.31 -6.11
C GLU A 213 -23.33 -1.17 -6.33
N LEU A 214 -23.27 -2.02 -5.29
CA LEU A 214 -23.44 -3.47 -5.43
C LEU A 214 -24.85 -3.87 -5.89
N SER A 215 -25.87 -3.04 -5.62
CA SER A 215 -27.27 -3.34 -6.00
C SER A 215 -27.60 -2.96 -7.45
N LYS A 216 -26.62 -2.48 -8.21
CA LYS A 216 -26.78 -2.15 -9.63
C LYS A 216 -27.12 -3.41 -10.45
N PRO A 217 -28.20 -3.40 -11.25
CA PRO A 217 -28.66 -4.58 -11.99
C PRO A 217 -27.61 -5.17 -12.94
N GLU A 218 -26.74 -4.32 -13.50
CA GLU A 218 -25.68 -4.76 -14.43
C GLU A 218 -24.66 -5.73 -13.83
N TYR A 219 -24.57 -5.83 -12.50
CA TYR A 219 -23.65 -6.75 -11.84
C TYR A 219 -24.25 -8.15 -11.57
N GLU A 220 -25.56 -8.33 -11.80
CA GLU A 220 -26.25 -9.62 -11.63
C GLU A 220 -25.96 -10.31 -10.28
N LEU A 221 -25.81 -9.52 -9.22
CA LEU A 221 -25.61 -10.01 -7.86
C LEU A 221 -26.95 -10.39 -7.20
N PRO A 222 -27.02 -11.46 -6.39
CA PRO A 222 -28.25 -11.88 -5.72
C PRO A 222 -28.81 -10.80 -4.76
N PRO A 223 -29.96 -10.17 -5.06
CA PRO A 223 -30.46 -9.06 -4.24
C PRO A 223 -30.78 -9.44 -2.80
N GLU A 224 -31.27 -10.67 -2.58
CA GLU A 224 -31.58 -11.15 -1.23
C GLU A 224 -30.34 -11.24 -0.33
N MET A 225 -29.23 -11.73 -0.87
CA MET A 225 -27.95 -11.79 -0.16
C MET A 225 -27.45 -10.38 0.19
N LEU A 226 -27.48 -9.46 -0.77
CA LEU A 226 -27.08 -8.07 -0.55
C LEU A 226 -27.93 -7.40 0.53
N ASN A 227 -29.25 -7.57 0.47
CA ASN A 227 -30.18 -7.02 1.45
C ASN A 227 -29.94 -7.60 2.85
N ALA A 228 -29.71 -8.91 2.97
CA ALA A 228 -29.43 -9.55 4.25
C ALA A 228 -28.15 -9.00 4.90
N ILE A 229 -27.04 -8.93 4.13
CA ILE A 229 -25.77 -8.39 4.62
C ILE A 229 -25.95 -6.91 5.03
N ALA A 230 -26.54 -6.08 4.17
CA ALA A 230 -26.72 -4.67 4.43
C ALA A 230 -27.60 -4.40 5.67
N GLN A 231 -28.70 -5.15 5.82
CA GLN A 231 -29.60 -5.01 6.97
C GLN A 231 -28.91 -5.40 8.27
N ALA A 232 -28.20 -6.53 8.30
CA ALA A 232 -27.52 -6.99 9.50
C ALA A 232 -26.40 -6.03 9.93
N MET A 233 -25.58 -5.56 8.98
CA MET A 233 -24.53 -4.59 9.27
C MET A 233 -25.08 -3.24 9.76
N ARG A 234 -26.13 -2.70 9.13
CA ARG A 234 -26.78 -1.48 9.61
C ARG A 234 -27.39 -1.66 11.00
N ALA A 235 -28.05 -2.79 11.25
CA ALA A 235 -28.63 -3.10 12.55
C ALA A 235 -27.55 -3.21 13.63
N PHE A 236 -26.42 -3.86 13.33
CA PHE A 236 -25.29 -3.98 14.26
C PHE A 236 -24.70 -2.61 14.61
N LEU A 237 -24.45 -1.76 13.61
CA LEU A 237 -23.90 -0.41 13.82
C LEU A 237 -24.77 0.43 14.76
N ILE A 238 -26.10 0.26 14.69
CA ILE A 238 -27.05 0.94 15.58
C ILE A 238 -27.08 0.30 16.97
N ARG A 239 -27.29 -1.03 17.05
CA ARG A 239 -27.49 -1.75 18.33
C ARG A 239 -26.22 -1.82 19.17
N ARG A 240 -25.06 -1.88 18.53
CA ARG A 240 -23.73 -2.02 19.15
C ARG A 240 -22.88 -0.77 19.03
N ALA A 241 -23.51 0.41 18.88
CA ALA A 241 -22.82 1.70 18.74
C ALA A 241 -21.71 1.91 19.81
N ALA A 242 -21.97 1.47 21.05
CA ALA A 242 -21.00 1.58 22.16
C ALA A 242 -19.66 0.88 21.89
N LEU A 243 -19.61 -0.17 21.05
CA LEU A 243 -18.36 -0.83 20.69
C LEU A 243 -17.47 0.13 19.90
N PHE A 244 -18.01 0.76 18.84
CA PHE A 244 -17.31 1.75 18.02
C PHE A 244 -16.89 2.96 18.84
N ASP A 245 -17.75 3.42 19.74
CA ASP A 245 -17.50 4.58 20.60
C ASP A 245 -16.36 4.28 21.57
N GLY A 246 -16.35 3.07 22.13
CA GLY A 246 -15.26 2.57 22.96
C GLY A 246 -13.91 2.61 22.25
N ARG A 247 -13.86 2.24 20.97
CA ARG A 247 -12.63 2.32 20.17
C ARG A 247 -12.11 3.75 20.01
N VAL A 248 -13.00 4.70 19.71
CA VAL A 248 -12.65 6.13 19.61
C VAL A 248 -12.15 6.67 20.95
N ASN A 249 -12.90 6.39 22.02
CA ASN A 249 -12.56 6.86 23.37
C ASN A 249 -11.25 6.25 23.90
N ALA A 250 -10.91 5.04 23.48
CA ALA A 250 -9.65 4.38 23.79
C ALA A 250 -8.48 4.81 22.87
N GLY A 251 -8.68 5.78 21.97
CA GLY A 251 -7.65 6.28 21.06
C GLY A 251 -7.20 5.26 20.02
N ARG A 252 -8.06 4.29 19.66
CA ARG A 252 -7.71 3.20 18.72
C ARG A 252 -7.89 3.55 17.25
N ILE A 253 -8.40 4.75 16.95
CA ILE A 253 -8.50 5.26 15.58
C ILE A 253 -7.21 6.00 15.23
N ILE A 254 -6.52 5.55 14.19
CA ILE A 254 -5.15 5.97 13.83
C ILE A 254 -5.03 6.18 12.32
N GLU A 255 -3.93 6.80 11.85
CA GLU A 255 -3.52 6.72 10.43
C GLU A 255 -2.89 5.33 10.17
N GLY A 256 -3.71 4.33 9.83
CA GLY A 256 -3.30 2.93 9.61
C GLY A 256 -2.67 2.67 8.24
N HIS A 257 -2.68 1.39 7.83
CA HIS A 257 -2.29 0.96 6.48
C HIS A 257 -3.44 1.15 5.48
N ALA A 258 -4.65 0.75 5.88
CA ALA A 258 -5.94 0.81 5.18
C ALA A 258 -6.05 0.06 3.85
N ASP A 259 -5.01 -0.69 3.49
CA ASP A 259 -5.02 -1.63 2.37
C ASP A 259 -4.11 -2.83 2.63
N LEU A 260 -4.18 -3.37 3.85
CA LEU A 260 -3.25 -4.40 4.37
C LEU A 260 -3.57 -5.79 3.81
N ARG A 261 -3.25 -6.01 2.52
CA ARG A 261 -3.45 -7.28 1.83
C ARG A 261 -2.27 -8.23 1.98
N ALA A 262 -2.52 -9.54 1.86
CA ALA A 262 -1.46 -10.55 1.95
C ALA A 262 -0.34 -10.36 0.90
N GLU A 263 -0.68 -9.92 -0.32
CA GLU A 263 0.32 -9.63 -1.38
C GLU A 263 1.23 -8.41 -1.07
N HIS A 264 0.86 -7.60 -0.06
CA HIS A 264 1.64 -6.45 0.39
C HIS A 264 2.57 -6.77 1.56
N VAL A 265 2.50 -7.98 2.10
CA VAL A 265 3.30 -8.43 3.25
C VAL A 265 4.36 -9.40 2.76
N TYR A 266 5.62 -9.14 3.08
CA TYR A 266 6.76 -9.96 2.70
C TYR A 266 7.44 -10.54 3.93
N LEU A 267 7.52 -11.87 4.01
CA LEU A 267 8.10 -12.64 5.11
C LEU A 267 9.64 -12.73 5.00
N GLU A 268 10.29 -11.58 4.87
CA GLU A 268 11.75 -11.48 5.03
C GLU A 268 12.16 -11.75 6.49
N ASN A 269 13.47 -11.82 6.76
CA ASN A 269 14.00 -11.98 8.13
C ASN A 269 13.37 -10.96 9.11
N GLU A 270 13.19 -9.73 8.65
CA GLU A 270 12.34 -8.73 9.28
C GLU A 270 11.16 -8.45 8.34
N PRO A 271 9.90 -8.74 8.73
CA PRO A 271 8.75 -8.62 7.84
C PRO A 271 8.62 -7.21 7.27
N VAL A 272 8.27 -7.12 6.00
CA VAL A 272 8.12 -5.86 5.26
C VAL A 272 6.66 -5.73 4.83
N ILE A 273 6.07 -4.55 5.04
CA ILE A 273 4.71 -4.25 4.61
C ILE A 273 4.73 -2.98 3.76
N VAL A 274 4.21 -3.06 2.53
CA VAL A 274 4.27 -2.01 1.50
C VAL A 274 2.88 -1.64 0.97
N ASP A 275 2.81 -0.66 0.08
CA ASP A 275 1.58 -0.23 -0.61
C ASP A 275 0.46 0.22 0.33
N CYS A 276 0.82 0.97 1.38
CA CYS A 276 -0.11 1.73 2.21
C CYS A 276 -0.85 2.77 1.35
N LEU A 277 -2.18 2.82 1.48
CA LEU A 277 -3.07 3.68 0.67
C LEU A 277 -2.63 5.14 0.72
N GLU A 278 -2.04 5.72 -0.33
CA GLU A 278 -1.40 7.04 -0.23
C GLU A 278 -2.34 8.23 -0.44
N PHE A 279 -3.45 8.03 -1.16
CA PHE A 279 -4.21 9.14 -1.73
C PHE A 279 -5.26 9.79 -0.83
N SER A 280 -5.74 9.11 0.22
CA SER A 280 -6.76 9.64 1.12
C SER A 280 -6.42 9.35 2.58
N LYS A 281 -6.11 10.42 3.32
CA LYS A 281 -5.94 10.31 4.78
C LYS A 281 -7.22 9.82 5.44
N ASP A 282 -8.39 10.26 5.00
CA ASP A 282 -9.66 9.85 5.59
C ASP A 282 -9.93 8.36 5.45
N LEU A 283 -9.56 7.76 4.31
CA LEU A 283 -9.62 6.30 4.12
C LEU A 283 -8.56 5.57 4.96
N ARG A 284 -7.41 6.21 5.21
CA ARG A 284 -6.37 5.70 6.14
C ARG A 284 -6.69 5.87 7.61
N THR A 285 -7.64 6.73 7.97
CA THR A 285 -8.08 6.92 9.36
C THR A 285 -9.00 5.76 9.75
N VAL A 286 -8.40 4.71 10.30
CA VAL A 286 -9.04 3.41 10.59
C VAL A 286 -8.82 3.02 12.05
N ASP A 287 -9.59 2.04 12.52
CA ASP A 287 -9.27 1.36 13.78
C ASP A 287 -8.07 0.43 13.57
N ALA A 288 -7.13 0.38 14.52
CA ALA A 288 -6.03 -0.58 14.50
C ALA A 288 -6.48 -2.04 14.34
N ALA A 289 -7.51 -2.45 15.10
CA ALA A 289 -8.10 -3.78 14.97
C ALA A 289 -8.82 -3.95 13.63
N GLY A 290 -9.41 -2.89 13.08
CA GLY A 290 -10.04 -2.91 11.76
C GLY A 290 -9.04 -3.05 10.61
N ASP A 291 -7.85 -2.46 10.74
CA ASP A 291 -6.74 -2.61 9.79
C ASP A 291 -6.19 -4.04 9.82
N LEU A 292 -5.96 -4.60 11.02
CA LEU A 292 -5.53 -5.98 11.20
C LEU A 292 -6.59 -7.00 10.75
N SER A 293 -7.88 -6.70 10.97
CA SER A 293 -9.00 -7.53 10.51
C SER A 293 -8.97 -7.73 9.00
N PHE A 294 -8.48 -6.74 8.24
CA PHE A 294 -8.40 -6.89 6.79
C PHE A 294 -7.35 -7.92 6.37
N LEU A 295 -6.18 -7.93 7.03
CA LEU A 295 -5.17 -8.95 6.76
C LEU A 295 -5.64 -10.36 7.16
N ALA A 296 -6.33 -10.47 8.30
CA ALA A 296 -6.92 -11.73 8.74
C ALA A 296 -7.95 -12.25 7.71
N LEU A 297 -8.82 -11.36 7.22
CA LEU A 297 -9.78 -11.69 6.16
C LEU A 297 -9.10 -12.11 4.85
N GLU A 298 -8.02 -11.44 4.44
CA GLU A 298 -7.26 -11.82 3.24
C GLU A 298 -6.61 -13.20 3.40
N CYS A 299 -6.11 -13.54 4.60
CA CYS A 299 -5.57 -14.88 4.87
C CYS A 299 -6.66 -15.95 4.86
N GLU A 300 -7.83 -15.67 5.44
CA GLU A 300 -9.01 -16.56 5.38
C GLU A 300 -9.46 -16.80 3.95
N ARG A 301 -9.53 -15.74 3.12
CA ARG A 301 -9.86 -15.85 1.69
C ARG A 301 -8.89 -16.79 0.96
N LEU A 302 -7.61 -16.77 1.35
CA LEU A 302 -6.57 -17.66 0.81
C LEU A 302 -6.57 -19.06 1.45
N GLY A 303 -7.51 -19.36 2.36
CA GLY A 303 -7.66 -20.65 3.01
C GLY A 303 -6.74 -20.88 4.22
N ALA A 304 -6.22 -19.81 4.83
CA ALA A 304 -5.29 -19.84 5.96
C ALA A 304 -5.81 -19.00 7.14
N THR A 305 -7.01 -19.34 7.62
CA THR A 305 -7.70 -18.64 8.73
C THR A 305 -6.85 -18.57 10.00
N GLU A 306 -6.08 -19.62 10.28
CA GLU A 306 -5.22 -19.73 11.47
C GLU A 306 -4.15 -18.63 11.57
N ILE A 307 -3.78 -18.01 10.44
CA ILE A 307 -2.87 -16.88 10.41
C ILE A 307 -3.51 -15.67 11.07
N GLY A 308 -4.78 -15.40 10.76
CA GLY A 308 -5.53 -14.30 11.36
C GLY A 308 -5.65 -14.47 12.88
N ASP A 309 -5.95 -15.69 13.33
CA ASP A 309 -6.07 -16.02 14.76
C ASP A 309 -4.77 -15.74 15.51
N LEU A 310 -3.64 -16.23 14.99
CA LEU A 310 -2.32 -16.00 15.56
C LEU A 310 -1.96 -14.51 15.62
N LEU A 311 -2.22 -13.77 14.53
CA LEU A 311 -1.95 -12.34 14.50
C LEU A 311 -2.76 -11.57 15.55
N PHE A 312 -4.03 -11.93 15.76
CA PHE A 312 -4.85 -11.33 16.81
C PHE A 312 -4.42 -11.73 18.21
N GLU A 313 -3.93 -12.96 18.42
CA GLU A 313 -3.36 -13.38 19.70
C GLU A 313 -2.15 -12.51 20.07
N ILE A 314 -1.21 -12.34 19.13
CA ILE A 314 -0.03 -11.50 19.32
C ILE A 314 -0.42 -10.03 19.52
N TYR A 315 -1.38 -9.54 18.75
CA TYR A 315 -1.89 -8.18 18.88
C TYR A 315 -2.46 -7.92 20.27
N ARG A 316 -3.32 -8.82 20.79
CA ARG A 316 -3.93 -8.69 22.12
C ARG A 316 -2.88 -8.58 23.22
N VAL A 317 -1.86 -9.44 23.17
CA VAL A 317 -0.77 -9.44 24.15
C VAL A 317 0.13 -8.22 24.02
N THR A 318 0.53 -7.86 22.80
CA THR A 318 1.53 -6.81 22.55
C THR A 318 0.95 -5.41 22.69
N ALA A 319 -0.31 -5.22 22.25
CA ALA A 319 -0.98 -3.92 22.24
C ALA A 319 -1.87 -3.67 23.47
N ASP A 320 -2.02 -4.67 24.35
CA ASP A 320 -2.99 -4.69 25.46
C ASP A 320 -4.36 -4.18 24.97
N ASP A 321 -4.81 -4.74 23.86
CA ASP A 321 -6.04 -4.35 23.17
C ASP A 321 -6.85 -5.57 22.77
N HIS A 322 -8.04 -5.68 23.35
CA HIS A 322 -8.90 -6.85 23.24
C HIS A 322 -10.21 -6.49 22.54
N PRO A 323 -10.20 -6.24 21.22
CA PRO A 323 -11.44 -5.96 20.49
C PRO A 323 -12.39 -7.16 20.59
N PRO A 324 -13.68 -6.94 20.89
CA PRO A 324 -14.67 -8.02 20.90
C PRO A 324 -14.75 -8.71 19.54
N GLU A 325 -14.93 -10.03 19.56
CA GLU A 325 -14.99 -10.87 18.35
C GLU A 325 -16.08 -10.38 17.37
N GLU A 326 -17.26 -10.02 17.87
CA GLU A 326 -18.35 -9.45 17.06
C GLU A 326 -17.98 -8.13 16.35
N LEU A 327 -17.07 -7.33 16.92
CA LEU A 327 -16.56 -6.12 16.26
C LEU A 327 -15.54 -6.47 15.16
N VAL A 328 -14.69 -7.48 15.38
CA VAL A 328 -13.76 -7.99 14.37
C VAL A 328 -14.53 -8.55 13.17
N HIS A 329 -15.57 -9.36 13.40
CA HIS A 329 -16.45 -9.83 12.33
C HIS A 329 -17.13 -8.68 11.57
N TYR A 330 -17.54 -7.61 12.27
CA TYR A 330 -18.09 -6.43 11.60
C TYR A 330 -17.07 -5.77 10.65
N TYR A 331 -15.81 -5.60 11.09
CA TYR A 331 -14.76 -5.05 10.25
C TYR A 331 -14.46 -5.95 9.05
N GLN A 332 -14.38 -7.26 9.25
CA GLN A 332 -14.17 -8.23 8.17
C GLN A 332 -15.32 -8.19 7.15
N ALA A 333 -16.58 -8.18 7.59
CA ALA A 333 -17.73 -8.04 6.71
C ALA A 333 -17.71 -6.72 5.92
N TYR A 334 -17.32 -5.62 6.56
CA TYR A 334 -17.20 -4.32 5.90
C TYR A 334 -16.11 -4.30 4.83
N HIS A 335 -14.92 -4.83 5.14
CA HIS A 335 -13.84 -4.96 4.17
C HIS A 335 -14.22 -5.87 3.00
N ALA A 336 -14.85 -7.01 3.28
CA ALA A 336 -15.35 -7.92 2.25
C ALA A 336 -16.33 -7.20 1.30
N CYS A 337 -17.31 -6.46 1.83
CA CYS A 337 -18.23 -5.67 1.01
C CYS A 337 -17.51 -4.59 0.18
N SER A 338 -16.54 -3.89 0.78
CA SER A 338 -15.73 -2.88 0.10
C SER A 338 -14.91 -3.49 -1.05
N ARG A 339 -14.29 -4.66 -0.82
CA ARG A 339 -13.52 -5.39 -1.84
C ARG A 339 -14.40 -5.95 -2.95
N ALA A 340 -15.61 -6.41 -2.64
CA ALA A 340 -16.59 -6.80 -3.65
C ALA A 340 -16.92 -5.63 -4.58
N ARG A 341 -17.15 -4.44 -4.02
CA ARG A 341 -17.39 -3.21 -4.81
C ARG A 341 -16.19 -2.87 -5.69
N ILE A 342 -14.98 -2.87 -5.12
CA ILE A 342 -13.76 -2.52 -5.86
C ILE A 342 -13.49 -3.52 -6.99
N ALA A 343 -13.75 -4.82 -6.78
CA ALA A 343 -13.65 -5.81 -7.83
C ALA A 343 -14.54 -5.42 -9.03
N LEU A 344 -15.81 -5.07 -8.78
CA LEU A 344 -16.75 -4.68 -9.84
C LEU A 344 -16.41 -3.34 -10.51
N TRP A 345 -15.74 -2.42 -9.81
CA TRP A 345 -15.27 -1.18 -10.44
C TRP A 345 -14.28 -1.40 -11.57
N HIS A 346 -13.51 -2.50 -11.57
CA HIS A 346 -12.62 -2.82 -12.69
C HIS A 346 -13.40 -2.99 -14.00
N LEU A 347 -14.67 -3.41 -13.96
CA LEU A 347 -15.50 -3.54 -15.17
C LEU A 347 -15.79 -2.19 -15.85
N LYS A 348 -15.57 -1.07 -15.16
CA LYS A 348 -15.65 0.28 -15.74
C LYS A 348 -14.44 0.62 -16.61
N GLU A 349 -13.34 -0.13 -16.49
CA GLU A 349 -12.18 0.04 -17.33
C GLU A 349 -12.36 -0.72 -18.65
N PRO A 350 -12.13 -0.08 -19.82
CA PRO A 350 -12.34 -0.71 -21.12
C PRO A 350 -11.62 -2.06 -21.31
N GLN A 351 -10.43 -2.21 -20.74
CA GLN A 351 -9.63 -3.45 -20.83
C GLN A 351 -10.19 -4.62 -20.01
N TYR A 352 -11.07 -4.36 -19.05
CA TYR A 352 -11.61 -5.37 -18.14
C TYR A 352 -13.12 -5.51 -18.23
N HIS A 353 -13.79 -4.75 -19.10
CA HIS A 353 -15.25 -4.73 -19.25
C HIS A 353 -15.87 -6.13 -19.38
N ASP A 354 -15.27 -7.00 -20.19
CA ASP A 354 -15.77 -8.36 -20.45
C ASP A 354 -15.10 -9.43 -19.56
N SER A 355 -14.40 -9.02 -18.50
CA SER A 355 -13.66 -9.94 -17.63
C SER A 355 -14.59 -10.72 -16.69
N ILE A 356 -14.57 -12.05 -16.78
CA ILE A 356 -15.29 -12.92 -15.84
C ILE A 356 -14.62 -12.98 -14.45
N LYS A 357 -13.35 -12.58 -14.34
CA LYS A 357 -12.57 -12.65 -13.09
C LYS A 357 -13.20 -11.78 -12.00
N TRP A 358 -13.55 -10.54 -12.34
CA TRP A 358 -13.97 -9.54 -11.36
C TRP A 358 -15.35 -9.84 -10.74
N PRO A 359 -16.38 -10.27 -11.51
CA PRO A 359 -17.63 -10.75 -10.93
C PRO A 359 -17.45 -11.98 -10.01
N LEU A 360 -16.58 -12.92 -10.39
CA LEU A 360 -16.30 -14.11 -9.56
C LEU A 360 -15.63 -13.71 -8.23
N GLN A 361 -14.65 -12.82 -8.29
CA GLN A 361 -13.97 -12.31 -7.10
C GLN A 361 -14.93 -11.49 -6.21
N ALA A 362 -15.84 -10.70 -6.79
CA ALA A 362 -16.86 -9.99 -6.03
C ALA A 362 -17.80 -10.96 -5.29
N LYS A 363 -18.23 -12.05 -5.95
CA LYS A 363 -19.05 -13.10 -5.33
C LYS A 363 -18.32 -13.83 -4.21
N GLU A 364 -17.03 -14.09 -4.34
CA GLU A 364 -16.18 -14.67 -3.29
C GLU A 364 -16.15 -13.76 -2.05
N TRP A 365 -15.90 -12.47 -2.24
CA TRP A 365 -15.94 -11.48 -1.17
C TRP A 365 -17.31 -11.42 -0.49
N LEU A 366 -18.40 -11.44 -1.25
CA LEU A 366 -19.74 -11.41 -0.66
C LEU A 366 -20.09 -12.67 0.14
N ARG A 367 -19.52 -13.83 -0.21
CA ARG A 367 -19.67 -15.05 0.62
C ARG A 367 -18.97 -14.89 1.97
N LEU A 368 -17.76 -14.34 1.99
CA LEU A 368 -17.07 -14.01 3.25
C LEU A 368 -17.87 -12.99 4.05
N ALA A 369 -18.37 -11.92 3.41
CA ALA A 369 -19.22 -10.94 4.08
C ALA A 369 -20.45 -11.59 4.74
N ALA A 370 -21.13 -12.51 4.04
CA ALA A 370 -22.26 -13.26 4.60
C ALA A 370 -21.85 -14.09 5.83
N LEU A 371 -20.73 -14.82 5.76
CA LEU A 371 -20.21 -15.64 6.86
C LEU A 371 -19.94 -14.81 8.12
N HIS A 372 -19.25 -13.67 7.99
CA HIS A 372 -18.99 -12.81 9.16
C HIS A 372 -20.25 -12.11 9.67
N VAL A 373 -21.21 -11.80 8.80
CA VAL A 373 -22.49 -11.23 9.21
C VAL A 373 -23.31 -12.20 10.07
N GLU A 374 -23.24 -13.50 9.83
CA GLU A 374 -23.90 -14.51 10.67
C GLU A 374 -23.39 -14.52 12.13
N GLN A 375 -22.17 -14.01 12.35
CA GLN A 375 -21.56 -13.92 13.69
C GLN A 375 -21.93 -12.62 14.43
N LEU A 376 -22.65 -11.69 13.80
CA LEU A 376 -23.09 -10.43 14.41
C LEU A 376 -24.30 -10.68 15.31
N LYS A 377 -24.06 -10.79 16.63
CA LYS A 377 -25.09 -11.06 17.66
C LYS A 377 -25.85 -9.82 18.13
#